data_AF-A0A4Q1EUE2-F1
#
_entry.id   AF-A0A4Q1EUE2-F1
#
_cell.length_a   1.000
_cell.length_b   1.000
_cell.length_c   1.000
_cell.angle_alpha   90.00
_cell.angle_beta   90.00
_cell.angle_gamma   90.00
#
_symmetry.space_group_name_H-M   'P 1'
#
loop_
_entity.id
_entity.type
_entity.pdbx_description
1 polymer ?
#
loop_
_entity_poly.entity_id
_entity_poly.type
_entity_poly.pdbx_seq_one_letter_code
_entity_poly.pdbx_strand_id
1 'polypeptide(L)'
;MGAKIKFLLFILPIGVFSQNKVANLKKLAFNYCLVGNYSAIDSTFYNKFKDASAAQISIDGNFFENEELTNKINSFTTTQTSKYYSRGNNLHFESGDKNIIFCDCFSFYESKELDSYIRKLIGVTPKKKTKK
;
A
#
# COMPACT_ATOMS: atom_id res chain seq x y z
N MET A 1 -35.32 -22.84 -40.53
CA MET A 1 -34.58 -21.56 -40.29
C MET A 1 -33.89 -21.67 -38.94
N GLY A 2 -32.59 -21.96 -38.93
CA GLY A 2 -31.82 -22.14 -37.68
C GLY A 2 -31.20 -20.81 -37.23
N ALA A 3 -31.63 -20.31 -36.07
CA ALA A 3 -31.03 -19.14 -35.45
C ALA A 3 -29.64 -19.50 -34.89
N LYS A 4 -28.58 -18.90 -35.46
CA LYS A 4 -27.22 -19.02 -34.93
C LYS A 4 -27.08 -18.09 -33.72
N ILE A 5 -27.14 -18.66 -32.51
CA ILE A 5 -26.83 -17.93 -31.27
C ILE A 5 -25.32 -17.68 -31.26
N LYS A 6 -24.91 -16.43 -31.47
CA LYS A 6 -23.52 -16.00 -31.25
C LYS A 6 -23.30 -15.84 -29.75
N PHE A 7 -22.55 -16.79 -29.17
CA PHE A 7 -22.11 -16.70 -27.78
C PHE A 7 -21.08 -15.57 -27.68
N LEU A 8 -21.50 -14.40 -27.19
CA LEU A 8 -20.61 -13.28 -26.90
C LEU A 8 -19.84 -13.64 -25.62
N LEU A 9 -18.61 -14.13 -25.75
CA LEU A 9 -17.72 -14.37 -24.61
C LEU A 9 -17.45 -13.02 -23.92
N PHE A 10 -18.08 -12.78 -22.78
CA PHE A 10 -17.77 -11.69 -21.88
C PHE A 10 -16.44 -12.02 -21.20
N ILE A 11 -15.32 -11.56 -21.77
CA ILE A 11 -14.01 -11.68 -21.12
C ILE A 11 -14.04 -10.75 -19.90
N LEU A 12 -14.19 -11.34 -18.71
CA LEU A 12 -14.24 -10.62 -17.43
C LEU A 12 -12.96 -9.78 -17.20
N PRO A 13 -13.05 -8.65 -16.48
CA PRO A 13 -12.00 -7.65 -16.35
C PRO A 13 -10.96 -8.02 -15.28
N ILE A 14 -10.26 -9.14 -15.47
CA ILE A 14 -9.23 -9.64 -14.53
C ILE A 14 -8.14 -8.56 -14.27
N GLY A 15 -7.85 -7.74 -15.28
CA GLY A 15 -6.89 -6.63 -15.16
C GLY A 15 -7.32 -5.52 -14.20
N VAL A 16 -8.61 -5.17 -14.17
CA VAL A 16 -9.13 -4.08 -13.31
C VAL A 16 -9.13 -4.51 -11.85
N PHE A 17 -9.52 -5.77 -11.58
CA PHE A 17 -9.53 -6.32 -10.22
C PHE A 17 -8.12 -6.41 -9.63
N SER A 18 -7.16 -6.91 -10.43
CA SER A 18 -5.74 -6.97 -10.05
C SER A 18 -5.17 -5.58 -9.75
N GLN A 19 -5.46 -4.59 -10.59
CA GLN A 19 -4.97 -3.22 -10.41
C GLN A 19 -5.56 -2.54 -9.17
N ASN A 20 -6.84 -2.78 -8.87
CA ASN A 20 -7.48 -2.29 -7.64
C ASN A 20 -6.84 -2.91 -6.39
N LYS A 21 -6.59 -4.23 -6.40
CA LYS A 21 -5.94 -4.91 -5.27
C LYS A 21 -4.52 -4.38 -5.02
N VAL A 22 -3.72 -4.15 -6.07
CA VAL A 22 -2.40 -3.51 -5.93
C VAL A 22 -2.53 -2.13 -5.30
N ALA A 23 -3.46 -1.29 -5.79
CA ALA A 23 -3.65 0.06 -5.27
C ALA A 23 -4.02 0.06 -3.77
N ASN A 24 -4.94 -0.81 -3.35
CA ASN A 24 -5.32 -0.90 -1.94
C ASN A 24 -4.22 -1.49 -1.05
N LEU A 25 -3.42 -2.45 -1.52
CA LEU A 25 -2.24 -2.93 -0.78
C LEU A 25 -1.17 -1.84 -0.62
N LYS A 26 -1.01 -0.96 -1.62
CA LYS A 26 -0.13 0.21 -1.50
C LYS A 26 -0.66 1.20 -0.46
N LYS A 27 -1.97 1.48 -0.45
CA LYS A 27 -2.60 2.33 0.58
C LYS A 27 -2.42 1.74 1.98
N LEU A 28 -2.54 0.42 2.11
CA LEU A 28 -2.33 -0.28 3.37
C LEU A 28 -0.88 -0.11 3.87
N ALA A 29 0.10 -0.32 2.99
CA ALA A 29 1.50 -0.08 3.29
C ALA A 29 1.77 1.39 3.69
N PHE A 30 1.13 2.35 3.01
CA PHE A 30 1.23 3.76 3.39
C PHE A 30 0.68 4.03 4.79
N ASN A 31 -0.48 3.47 5.14
CA ASN A 31 -1.05 3.59 6.47
C ASN A 31 -0.13 2.97 7.55
N TYR A 32 0.40 1.76 7.32
CA TYR A 32 1.34 1.14 8.27
C TYR A 32 2.62 1.96 8.45
N CYS A 33 3.14 2.58 7.39
CA CYS A 33 4.30 3.46 7.49
C CYS A 33 4.01 4.66 8.41
N LEU A 34 2.85 5.32 8.23
CA LEU A 34 2.45 6.46 9.04
C LEU A 34 2.24 6.04 10.50
N VAL A 35 1.44 5.01 10.75
CA VAL A 35 1.12 4.53 12.10
C VAL A 35 2.39 4.10 12.83
N GLY A 36 3.26 3.33 12.19
CA GLY A 36 4.50 2.85 12.80
C GLY A 36 5.44 4.00 13.19
N ASN A 37 5.66 4.96 12.28
CA ASN A 37 6.58 6.06 12.54
C ASN A 37 6.01 7.10 13.51
N TYR A 38 4.72 7.41 13.47
CA TYR A 38 4.12 8.29 14.48
C TYR A 38 4.02 7.64 15.85
N SER A 39 3.77 6.32 15.92
CA SER A 39 3.77 5.58 17.18
C SER A 39 5.17 5.49 17.82
N ALA A 40 6.23 5.56 17.01
CA ALA A 40 7.60 5.66 17.50
C ALA A 40 7.94 7.04 18.12
N ILE A 41 7.20 8.09 17.75
CA ILE A 41 7.30 9.42 18.38
C ILE A 41 6.40 9.50 19.62
N ASP A 42 5.16 9.05 19.49
CA ASP A 42 4.15 9.07 20.54
C ASP A 42 3.48 7.70 20.62
N SER A 43 3.83 6.91 21.64
CA SER A 43 3.27 5.57 21.83
C SER A 43 1.75 5.58 22.09
N THR A 44 1.17 6.74 22.43
CA THR A 44 -0.28 6.90 22.59
C THR A 44 -1.00 7.21 21.28
N PHE A 45 -0.26 7.48 20.18
CA PHE A 45 -0.80 7.89 18.88
C PHE A 45 -2.00 7.05 18.44
N TYR A 46 -1.85 5.73 18.40
CA TYR A 46 -2.92 4.84 17.94
C TYR A 46 -4.20 4.96 18.79
N ASN A 47 -4.05 4.93 20.12
CA ASN A 47 -5.19 5.00 21.05
C ASN A 47 -5.84 6.38 21.07
N LYS A 48 -5.05 7.44 20.84
CA LYS A 48 -5.49 8.83 20.80
C LYS A 48 -6.32 9.12 19.55
N PHE A 49 -5.83 8.71 18.39
CA PHE A 49 -6.46 9.02 17.11
C PHE A 49 -7.49 7.98 16.66
N LYS A 50 -7.43 6.75 17.19
CA LYS A 50 -8.36 5.65 16.87
C LYS A 50 -8.50 5.43 15.35
N ASP A 51 -7.37 5.49 14.65
CA ASP A 51 -7.33 5.39 13.18
C ASP A 51 -7.66 3.96 12.70
N ALA A 52 -8.82 3.81 12.07
CA ALA A 52 -9.29 2.54 11.50
C ALA A 52 -9.05 2.42 9.98
N SER A 53 -8.24 3.30 9.38
CA SER A 53 -8.03 3.35 7.92
C SER A 53 -7.53 2.02 7.35
N ALA A 54 -6.64 1.31 8.05
CA ALA A 54 -6.17 -0.02 7.63
C ALA A 54 -7.32 -1.02 7.42
N ALA A 55 -8.31 -1.02 8.31
CA ALA A 55 -9.47 -1.90 8.22
C ALA A 55 -10.33 -1.54 7.00
N GLN A 56 -10.66 -0.26 6.82
CA GLN A 56 -11.44 0.22 5.66
C GLN A 56 -10.73 -0.10 4.34
N ILE A 57 -9.42 0.16 4.25
CA ILE A 57 -8.61 -0.16 3.05
C ILE A 57 -8.67 -1.66 2.74
N SER A 58 -8.67 -2.50 3.77
CA SER A 58 -8.71 -3.95 3.60
C SER A 58 -10.08 -4.46 3.16
N ILE A 59 -11.15 -3.79 3.60
CA ILE A 59 -12.52 -4.03 3.11
C ILE A 59 -12.61 -3.60 1.63
N ASP A 60 -12.18 -2.38 1.30
CA ASP A 60 -12.20 -1.85 -0.07
C ASP A 60 -11.37 -2.69 -1.04
N GLY A 61 -10.29 -3.30 -0.54
CA GLY A 61 -9.40 -4.19 -1.29
C GLY A 61 -9.84 -5.65 -1.35
N ASN A 62 -10.91 -6.03 -0.67
CA ASN A 62 -11.37 -7.41 -0.51
C ASN A 62 -10.26 -8.36 -0.01
N PHE A 63 -9.57 -7.94 1.05
CA PHE A 63 -8.55 -8.75 1.73
C PHE A 63 -8.59 -8.61 3.25
N PHE A 64 -9.70 -8.11 3.82
CA PHE A 64 -9.89 -7.96 5.28
C PHE A 64 -9.67 -9.27 6.05
N GLU A 65 -10.15 -10.39 5.52
CA GLU A 65 -9.99 -11.72 6.13
C GLU A 65 -8.64 -12.38 5.82
N ASN A 66 -7.80 -11.76 4.98
CA ASN A 66 -6.52 -12.34 4.58
C ASN A 66 -5.38 -11.82 5.48
N GLU A 67 -5.31 -12.37 6.68
CA GLU A 67 -4.33 -11.98 7.70
C GLU A 67 -2.88 -12.23 7.26
N GLU A 68 -2.64 -13.31 6.52
CA GLU A 68 -1.30 -13.61 6.00
C GLU A 68 -0.81 -12.50 5.05
N LEU A 69 -1.69 -12.02 4.17
CA LEU A 69 -1.38 -10.94 3.23
C LEU A 69 -1.11 -9.63 3.97
N THR A 70 -1.97 -9.25 4.92
CA THR A 70 -1.81 -7.99 5.68
C THR A 70 -0.55 -8.03 6.55
N ASN A 71 -0.25 -9.15 7.22
CA ASN A 71 0.95 -9.34 8.01
C ASN A 71 2.23 -9.25 7.16
N LYS A 72 2.22 -9.82 5.95
CA LYS A 72 3.34 -9.68 4.99
C LYS A 72 3.57 -8.23 4.57
N ILE A 73 2.50 -7.50 4.23
CA ILE A 73 2.59 -6.06 3.90
C ILE A 73 3.11 -5.25 5.08
N ASN A 74 2.61 -5.49 6.29
CA ASN A 74 3.04 -4.80 7.50
C ASN A 74 4.53 -5.05 7.78
N SER A 75 4.94 -6.32 7.73
CA SER A 75 6.32 -6.71 8.00
C SER A 75 7.30 -6.06 7.01
N PHE A 76 7.00 -6.15 5.71
CA PHE A 76 7.80 -5.49 4.67
C PHE A 76 7.86 -3.98 4.86
N THR A 77 6.72 -3.34 5.10
CA THR A 77 6.64 -1.89 5.34
C THR A 77 7.48 -1.47 6.54
N THR A 78 7.36 -2.18 7.66
CA THR A 78 8.10 -1.90 8.89
C THR A 78 9.61 -2.03 8.66
N THR A 79 10.06 -3.08 7.97
CA THR A 79 11.47 -3.25 7.64
C THR A 79 12.02 -2.08 6.82
N GLN A 80 11.27 -1.61 5.82
CA GLN A 80 11.74 -0.54 4.93
C GLN A 80 11.67 0.87 5.56
N THR A 81 10.72 1.09 6.49
CA THR A 81 10.34 2.46 6.90
C THR A 81 10.53 2.76 8.39
N SER A 82 10.95 1.78 9.21
CA SER A 82 11.05 1.91 10.68
C SER A 82 11.94 3.04 11.21
N LYS A 83 12.75 3.67 10.36
CA LYS A 83 13.68 4.74 10.75
C LYS A 83 13.25 6.13 10.28
N TYR A 84 12.08 6.29 9.65
CA TYR A 84 11.68 7.61 9.14
C TYR A 84 11.38 8.60 10.26
N TYR A 85 10.93 8.14 11.43
CA TYR A 85 10.68 9.00 12.58
C TYR A 85 11.94 9.70 13.13
N SER A 86 13.12 9.08 12.96
CA SER A 86 14.41 9.60 13.41
C SER A 86 15.24 10.18 12.27
N ARG A 87 14.73 10.15 11.04
CA ARG A 87 15.36 10.77 9.89
C ARG A 87 15.19 12.29 10.02
N GLY A 88 16.29 12.98 10.31
CA GLY A 88 16.34 14.44 10.22
C GLY A 88 16.03 14.93 8.81
N ASN A 89 15.76 16.22 8.67
CA ASN A 89 15.62 16.88 7.37
C ASN A 89 16.34 18.23 7.39
N ASN A 90 16.59 18.76 6.20
CA ASN A 90 17.32 20.01 6.02
C ASN A 90 16.39 21.24 5.93
N LEU A 91 15.16 21.14 6.45
CA LEU A 91 14.23 22.26 6.45
C LEU A 91 14.42 23.06 7.74
N HIS A 92 14.56 24.37 7.60
CA HIS A 92 14.74 25.28 8.73
C HIS A 92 13.39 25.88 9.12
N PHE A 93 13.00 25.70 10.37
CA PHE A 93 11.80 26.29 10.95
C PHE A 93 12.17 27.05 12.23
N GLU A 94 11.62 28.26 12.41
CA GLU A 94 11.81 29.05 13.63
C GLU A 94 11.32 28.33 14.89
N SER A 95 10.35 27.43 14.75
CA SER A 95 9.75 26.66 15.84
C SER A 95 10.45 25.32 16.13
N GLY A 96 11.69 25.16 15.66
CA GLY A 96 12.50 23.97 15.83
C GLY A 96 12.19 22.84 14.84
N ASP A 97 12.90 21.73 15.01
CA ASP A 97 12.86 20.59 14.09
C ASP A 97 11.43 20.04 13.90
N LYS A 98 11.04 19.86 12.65
CA LYS A 98 9.80 19.20 12.25
C LYS A 98 10.13 17.89 11.56
N ASN A 99 9.31 16.87 11.68
CA ASN A 99 9.47 15.66 10.88
C ASN A 99 8.80 15.81 9.51
N ILE A 100 9.21 15.00 8.54
CA ILE A 100 8.60 14.90 7.21
C ILE A 100 8.10 13.48 6.93
N ILE A 101 7.69 12.74 7.98
CA ILE A 101 7.27 11.33 7.92
C ILE A 101 6.24 11.10 6.83
N PHE A 102 5.28 12.01 6.69
CA PHE A 102 4.27 11.93 5.63
C PHE A 102 4.91 11.86 4.24
N CYS A 103 5.88 12.74 3.95
CA CYS A 103 6.58 12.79 2.67
C CYS A 103 7.45 11.54 2.45
N ASP A 104 8.13 11.06 3.49
CA ASP A 104 8.93 9.81 3.41
C ASP A 104 8.02 8.60 3.14
N CYS A 105 6.90 8.48 3.86
CA CYS A 105 5.92 7.41 3.65
C CYS A 105 5.24 7.52 2.28
N PHE A 106 4.99 8.73 1.79
CA PHE A 106 4.43 8.94 0.45
C PHE A 106 5.42 8.54 -0.64
N SER A 107 6.70 8.87 -0.45
CA SER A 107 7.78 8.43 -1.35
C SER A 107 7.91 6.90 -1.36
N PHE A 108 7.77 6.24 -0.20
CA PHE A 108 7.70 4.78 -0.11
C PHE A 108 6.47 4.20 -0.83
N TYR A 109 5.30 4.83 -0.65
CA TYR A 109 4.08 4.48 -1.38
C TYR A 109 4.29 4.54 -2.90
N GLU A 110 5.01 5.53 -3.43
CA GLU A 110 5.29 5.64 -4.86
C GLU A 110 6.42 4.72 -5.36
N SER A 111 7.17 4.08 -4.45
CA SER A 111 8.36 3.32 -4.78
C SER A 111 8.09 2.11 -5.69
N LYS A 112 9.03 1.86 -6.61
CA LYS A 112 9.05 0.63 -7.44
C LYS A 112 9.27 -0.62 -6.60
N GLU A 113 9.93 -0.47 -5.46
CA GLU A 113 10.22 -1.58 -4.54
C GLU A 113 8.92 -2.12 -3.93
N LEU A 114 8.07 -1.23 -3.40
CA LEU A 114 6.76 -1.61 -2.88
C LEU A 114 5.85 -2.20 -3.96
N ASP A 115 5.77 -1.55 -5.14
CA ASP A 115 4.96 -2.07 -6.26
C ASP A 115 5.43 -3.47 -6.68
N SER A 116 6.74 -3.69 -6.80
CA SER A 116 7.31 -4.99 -7.17
C SER A 116 7.05 -6.05 -6.11
N TYR A 117 7.18 -5.71 -4.83
CA TYR A 117 6.90 -6.60 -3.72
C TYR A 117 5.42 -7.04 -3.73
N ILE A 118 4.50 -6.09 -3.81
CA ILE A 118 3.05 -6.36 -3.85
C ILE A 118 2.69 -7.24 -5.04
N ARG A 119 3.18 -6.90 -6.24
CA ARG A 119 2.91 -7.67 -7.46
C ARG A 119 3.39 -9.10 -7.36
N LYS A 120 4.60 -9.32 -6.84
CA LYS A 120 5.14 -10.66 -6.58
C LYS A 120 4.26 -11.41 -5.56
N LEU A 121 3.84 -10.73 -4.51
CA LEU A 121 3.04 -11.31 -3.42
C LEU A 121 1.67 -11.81 -3.89
N ILE A 122 1.01 -11.08 -4.81
CA ILE A 122 -0.30 -11.47 -5.36
C ILE A 122 -0.22 -12.25 -6.69
N GLY A 123 0.98 -12.68 -7.10
CA GLY A 123 1.17 -13.48 -8.31
C GLY A 123 0.99 -12.73 -9.64
N VAL A 124 1.08 -11.41 -9.65
CA VAL A 124 0.98 -10.58 -10.86
C VAL A 124 2.38 -10.33 -11.40
N THR A 125 2.78 -11.06 -12.44
CA THR A 125 4.10 -10.86 -13.07
C THR A 125 4.15 -9.47 -13.73
N PRO A 126 5.22 -8.67 -13.53
CA PRO A 126 5.39 -7.42 -14.26
C PRO A 126 5.37 -7.73 -15.77
N LYS A 127 4.53 -7.05 -16.55
CA LYS A 127 4.63 -7.11 -18.02
C LYS A 127 6.06 -6.69 -18.40
N LYS A 128 6.87 -7.63 -18.87
CA LYS A 128 8.16 -7.31 -19.51
C LYS A 128 7.86 -6.24 -20.57
N LYS A 129 8.51 -5.08 -20.47
CA LYS A 129 8.48 -4.11 -21.56
C LYS A 129 9.10 -4.78 -22.77
N THR A 130 8.27 -5.19 -23.73
CA THR A 130 8.74 -5.57 -25.06
C THR A 130 9.38 -4.32 -25.63
N LYS A 131 10.71 -4.31 -25.73
CA LYS A 131 11.40 -3.30 -26.55
C LYS A 131 10.90 -3.52 -27.98
N LYS A 132 10.13 -2.56 -28.49
CA LYS A 132 9.93 -2.40 -29.93
C LYS A 132 11.15 -1.66 -30.48
#